data_AF-A0A925BQ47-F1
#
_entry.id   AF-A0A925BQ47-F1
#
_cell.length_a   1.000
_cell.length_b   1.000
_cell.length_c   1.000
_cell.angle_alpha   90.00
_cell.angle_beta   90.00
_cell.angle_gamma   90.00
#
_symmetry.space_group_name_H-M   'P 1'
#
loop_
_entity.id
_entity.type
_entity.pdbx_description
1 polymer ?
#
loop_
_entity_poly.entity_id
_entity_poly.type
_entity_poly.pdbx_seq_one_letter_code
_entity_poly.pdbx_strand_id
1 'polypeptide(L)'
;MSHETSHVRIPWLASSLSMCCPGLGQIYCGRAGRGLIQLGLFGLFGPSVGTFLIATMIPSLVLFGGCIWLGLFIVACWSAFDAKRIAMSLKGQDYALQEYNRPAVYAMLTLPSIPYAFMLAFLLRATVLEAFVIPTSSMAPTLIPGDRILTNKLGISTRTIHRGDVIVFRNPENRRQTFVKRIVGLPSDTVEVTERELLINGEVQHRLSENAAPNQPPKLSKQTVPAGSYFVMGDNRDLSHDSRNFGFLSHGEILGVVTYLYWPGKSWSRFGAVK
;
A
#
# COMPACT_ATOMS: atom_id res chain seq x y z
N MET A 1 9.87 43.87 43.95
CA MET A 1 10.28 44.24 42.58
C MET A 1 10.24 42.98 41.73
N SER A 2 9.10 42.72 41.09
CA SER A 2 8.98 41.65 40.10
C SER A 2 9.71 42.07 38.84
N HIS A 3 10.73 41.33 38.44
CA HIS A 3 11.35 41.49 37.12
C HIS A 3 10.28 41.20 36.05
N GLU A 4 9.66 42.25 35.49
CA GLU A 4 8.92 42.14 34.24
C GLU A 4 9.92 41.86 33.12
N THR A 5 10.13 40.58 32.83
CA THR A 5 10.90 40.15 31.69
C THR A 5 10.08 40.47 30.43
N SER A 6 10.47 41.52 29.70
CA SER A 6 9.88 41.80 28.38
C SER A 6 10.21 40.65 27.43
N HIS A 7 9.20 39.88 27.04
CA HIS A 7 9.38 38.72 26.17
C HIS A 7 9.13 39.09 24.71
N VAL A 8 10.07 39.83 24.12
CA VAL A 8 10.05 40.19 22.70
C VAL A 8 10.09 38.93 21.84
N ARG A 9 9.20 38.85 20.84
CA ARG A 9 9.14 37.71 19.90
C ARG A 9 10.24 37.82 18.86
N ILE A 10 11.06 36.78 18.75
CA ILE A 10 12.20 36.73 17.82
C ILE A 10 11.71 36.19 16.47
N PRO A 11 11.78 36.98 15.37
CA PRO A 11 11.23 36.55 14.08
C PRO A 11 11.89 35.31 13.49
N TRP A 12 13.20 35.16 13.66
CA TRP A 12 13.92 33.97 13.20
C TRP A 12 13.50 32.71 13.95
N LEU A 13 13.25 32.81 15.25
CA LEU A 13 12.75 31.69 16.04
C LEU A 13 11.35 31.27 15.61
N ALA A 14 10.44 32.23 15.41
CA ALA A 14 9.08 31.96 14.92
C ALA A 14 9.09 31.27 13.54
N SER A 15 9.96 31.74 12.65
CA SER A 15 10.18 31.15 11.33
C SER A 15 10.70 29.71 11.42
N SER A 16 11.75 29.48 12.23
CA SER A 16 12.35 28.15 12.37
C SER A 16 11.39 27.15 12.99
N LEU A 17 10.64 27.54 14.03
CA LEU A 17 9.61 26.69 14.65
C LEU A 17 8.58 26.22 13.61
N SER A 18 8.11 27.13 12.76
CA SER A 18 7.13 26.80 11.71
C SER A 18 7.70 26.03 10.53
N MET A 19 8.99 26.22 10.23
CA MET A 19 9.67 25.43 9.18
C MET A 19 9.82 23.97 9.61
N CYS A 20 10.12 23.72 10.90
CA CYS A 20 10.17 22.37 11.45
C CYS A 20 8.78 21.74 11.53
N CYS A 21 7.80 22.50 12.02
CA CYS A 21 6.42 22.02 12.14
C CYS A 21 5.45 23.20 11.93
N PRO A 22 4.76 23.27 10.78
CA PRO A 22 3.82 24.34 10.47
C PRO A 22 2.82 24.58 11.60
N GLY A 23 2.60 25.86 11.91
CA GLY A 23 1.75 26.30 13.01
C GLY A 23 2.47 26.63 14.33
N LEU A 24 3.65 26.08 14.62
CA LEU A 24 4.33 26.33 15.91
C LEU A 24 4.77 27.78 16.08
N GLY A 25 5.23 28.46 15.02
CA GLY A 25 5.61 29.86 15.11
C GLY A 25 4.43 30.80 15.31
N GLN A 26 3.25 30.44 14.79
CA GLN A 26 1.99 31.14 15.03
C GLN A 26 1.59 31.01 16.51
N ILE A 27 1.72 29.81 17.10
CA ILE A 27 1.52 29.59 18.54
C ILE A 27 2.53 30.43 19.35
N TYR A 28 3.80 30.43 18.95
CA TYR A 28 4.84 31.24 19.60
C TYR A 28 4.51 32.73 19.63
N CYS A 29 3.93 33.25 18.54
CA CYS A 29 3.51 34.65 18.40
C CYS A 29 2.11 34.94 18.99
N GLY A 30 1.49 34.00 19.70
CA GLY A 30 0.21 34.19 20.38
C GLY A 30 -1.04 33.96 19.53
N ARG A 31 -0.90 33.44 18.32
CA ARG A 31 -2.02 33.08 17.42
C ARG A 31 -2.32 31.59 17.47
N ALA A 32 -2.64 31.09 18.66
CA ALA A 32 -2.81 29.66 18.92
C ALA A 32 -3.81 28.97 17.99
N GLY A 33 -4.99 29.57 17.75
CA GLY A 33 -6.01 28.97 16.87
C GLY A 33 -5.52 28.75 15.43
N ARG A 34 -4.80 29.73 14.85
CA ARG A 34 -4.20 29.57 13.51
C ARG A 34 -3.11 28.50 13.51
N GLY A 35 -2.28 28.48 14.55
CA GLY A 35 -1.23 27.50 14.68
C GLY A 35 -1.74 26.07 14.81
N LEU A 36 -2.79 25.84 15.61
CA LEU A 36 -3.41 24.53 15.76
C LEU A 36 -4.04 24.01 14.48
N ILE A 37 -4.68 24.89 13.68
CA ILE A 37 -5.24 24.51 12.37
C ILE A 37 -4.11 24.07 11.42
N GLN A 38 -3.03 24.84 11.33
CA GLN A 38 -1.89 24.50 10.47
C GLN A 38 -1.20 23.23 10.92
N LEU A 39 -1.02 23.05 12.23
CA LEU A 39 -0.44 21.86 12.83
C LEU A 39 -1.29 20.61 12.52
N GLY A 40 -2.62 20.70 12.65
CA GLY A 40 -3.54 19.62 12.34
C GLY A 40 -3.51 19.21 10.87
N LEU A 41 -3.58 20.19 9.96
CA LEU A 41 -3.55 19.94 8.51
C LEU A 41 -2.22 19.31 8.06
N PHE A 42 -1.09 19.77 8.60
CA PHE A 42 0.22 19.24 8.27
C PHE A 42 0.48 17.88 8.91
N GLY A 43 0.19 17.74 10.22
CA GLY A 43 0.58 16.60 11.03
C GLY A 43 -0.28 15.35 10.86
N LEU A 44 -1.58 15.46 10.53
CA LEU A 44 -2.45 14.28 10.49
C LEU A 44 -2.33 13.42 9.22
N PHE A 45 -2.00 14.00 8.06
CA PHE A 45 -2.16 13.28 6.78
C PHE A 45 -1.00 13.42 5.81
N GLY A 46 -0.37 14.59 5.71
CA GLY A 46 0.58 14.89 4.63
C GLY A 46 1.78 13.94 4.58
N PRO A 47 2.67 13.96 5.59
CA PRO A 47 3.91 13.18 5.59
C PRO A 47 3.68 11.66 5.52
N SER A 48 2.63 11.16 6.18
CA SER A 48 2.31 9.73 6.20
C SER A 48 1.84 9.23 4.83
N VAL A 49 0.96 9.96 4.15
CA VAL A 49 0.47 9.57 2.82
C VAL A 49 1.60 9.68 1.79
N GLY A 50 2.38 10.76 1.79
CA GLY A 50 3.52 10.92 0.88
C GLY A 50 4.56 9.80 1.05
N THR A 51 4.94 9.50 2.30
CA THR A 51 5.87 8.38 2.61
C THR A 51 5.30 7.03 2.20
N PHE A 52 4.02 6.76 2.48
CA PHE A 52 3.37 5.51 2.08
C PHE A 52 3.44 5.31 0.56
N LEU A 53 3.08 6.33 -0.22
CA LEU A 53 3.06 6.24 -1.68
C LEU A 53 4.46 6.04 -2.26
N ILE A 54 5.47 6.74 -1.74
CA ILE A 54 6.86 6.51 -2.15
C ILE A 54 7.30 5.08 -1.79
N ALA A 55 6.94 4.58 -0.61
CA ALA A 55 7.32 3.24 -0.16
C ALA A 55 6.73 2.11 -1.01
N THR A 56 5.70 2.36 -1.81
CA THR A 56 5.12 1.35 -2.73
C THR A 56 6.06 0.96 -3.87
N MET A 57 7.05 1.80 -4.22
CA MET A 57 7.95 1.60 -5.38
C MET A 57 7.20 1.46 -6.72
N ILE A 58 5.97 1.98 -6.81
CA ILE A 58 5.20 2.07 -8.05
C ILE A 58 5.51 3.45 -8.66
N PRO A 59 6.13 3.55 -9.86
CA PRO A 59 6.65 4.81 -10.38
C PRO A 59 5.65 5.98 -10.37
N SER A 60 4.40 5.75 -10.78
CA SER A 60 3.34 6.77 -10.77
C SER A 60 2.97 7.24 -9.36
N LEU A 61 2.90 6.33 -8.38
CA LEU A 61 2.63 6.67 -6.99
C LEU A 61 3.81 7.34 -6.31
N VAL A 62 5.04 6.95 -6.68
CA VAL A 62 6.27 7.61 -6.21
C VAL A 62 6.30 9.07 -6.66
N LEU A 63 5.98 9.35 -7.93
CA LEU A 63 5.86 10.71 -8.45
C LEU A 63 4.79 11.50 -7.70
N PHE A 64 3.60 10.91 -7.53
CA PHE A 64 2.51 11.56 -6.79
C PHE A 64 2.87 11.83 -5.32
N GLY A 65 3.51 10.87 -4.65
CA GLY A 65 4.04 11.05 -3.30
C GLY A 65 5.10 12.16 -3.24
N GLY A 66 5.95 12.26 -4.26
CA GLY A 66 6.89 13.38 -4.42
C GLY A 66 6.19 14.73 -4.57
N CYS A 67 5.12 14.81 -5.35
CA CYS A 67 4.30 16.03 -5.47
C CYS A 67 3.65 16.42 -4.14
N ILE A 68 3.17 15.44 -3.34
CA ILE A 68 2.67 15.70 -1.98
C ILE A 68 3.78 16.31 -1.12
N TRP A 69 4.98 15.72 -1.12
CA TRP A 69 6.12 16.25 -0.36
C TRP A 69 6.53 17.65 -0.79
N LEU A 70 6.53 17.93 -2.10
CA LEU A 70 6.78 19.27 -2.62
C LEU A 70 5.70 20.26 -2.14
N GLY A 71 4.43 19.88 -2.18
CA GLY A 71 3.33 20.68 -1.65
C GLY A 71 3.48 20.96 -0.16
N LEU A 72 3.84 19.96 0.64
CA LEU A 72 4.09 20.11 2.07
C LEU A 72 5.28 21.03 2.36
N PHE A 73 6.34 20.94 1.54
CA PHE A 73 7.48 21.84 1.63
C PHE A 73 7.09 23.29 1.33
N ILE A 74 6.26 23.52 0.31
CA ILE A 74 5.73 24.86 -0.02
C ILE A 74 4.88 25.39 1.15
N VAL A 75 4.01 24.55 1.73
CA VAL A 75 3.21 24.91 2.91
C VAL A 75 4.10 25.26 4.11
N ALA A 76 5.17 24.49 4.35
CA ALA A 76 6.12 24.77 5.42
C ALA A 76 6.87 26.10 5.21
N CYS A 77 7.33 26.37 3.99
CA CYS A 77 7.95 27.64 3.63
C CYS A 77 6.99 28.82 3.83
N TRP A 78 5.74 28.67 3.38
CA TRP A 78 4.70 29.68 3.57
C TRP A 78 4.38 29.90 5.05
N SER A 79 4.23 28.84 5.83
CA SER A 79 3.99 28.89 7.28
C SER A 79 5.13 29.60 8.02
N ALA A 80 6.39 29.35 7.62
CA ALA A 80 7.56 30.00 8.17
C ALA A 80 7.60 31.50 7.86
N PHE A 81 7.28 31.88 6.63
CA PHE A 81 7.16 33.29 6.24
C PHE A 81 6.03 34.00 7.01
N ASP A 82 4.86 33.38 7.13
CA ASP A 82 3.73 33.94 7.90
C ASP A 82 4.08 34.13 9.38
N ALA A 83 4.72 33.14 10.01
CA ALA A 83 5.16 33.25 11.40
C ALA A 83 6.20 34.38 11.58
N LYS A 84 7.15 34.51 10.67
CA LYS A 84 8.12 35.62 10.66
C LYS A 84 7.40 36.97 10.52
N ARG A 85 6.43 37.08 9.61
CA ARG A 85 5.64 38.30 9.39
C ARG A 85 4.88 38.70 10.65
N ILE A 86 4.23 37.75 11.32
CA ILE A 86 3.51 38.00 12.58
C ILE A 86 4.50 38.44 13.67
N ALA A 87 5.64 37.77 13.83
CA ALA A 87 6.64 38.16 14.80
C ALA A 87 7.19 39.58 14.55
N MET A 88 7.42 39.95 13.29
CA MET A 88 7.85 41.31 12.93
C MET A 88 6.78 42.36 13.26
N SER A 89 5.50 42.04 13.12
CA SER A 89 4.41 42.96 13.51
C SER A 89 4.30 43.20 15.02
N LEU A 90 4.88 42.30 15.83
CA LEU A 90 4.93 42.39 17.29
C LEU A 90 6.23 43.02 17.82
N LYS A 91 7.13 43.45 16.92
CA LYS A 91 8.44 43.98 17.31
C LYS A 91 8.28 45.32 18.05
N GLY A 92 8.79 45.38 19.28
CA GLY A 92 8.67 46.57 20.15
C GLY A 92 7.43 46.58 21.03
N GLN A 93 6.62 45.52 21.01
CA GLN A 93 5.52 45.32 21.96
C GLN A 93 5.93 44.31 23.03
N ASP A 94 5.59 44.60 24.28
CA ASP A 94 5.72 43.65 25.37
C ASP A 94 4.63 42.59 25.26
N TYR A 95 5.04 41.35 24.99
CA TYR A 95 4.13 40.22 24.91
C TYR A 95 4.01 39.54 26.27
N ALA A 96 2.78 39.50 26.81
CA ALA A 96 2.46 38.69 27.98
C ALA A 96 2.44 37.20 27.62
N LEU A 97 3.36 36.43 28.20
CA LEU A 97 3.42 34.98 28.02
C LEU A 97 2.09 34.33 28.40
N GLN A 98 1.55 33.55 27.47
CA GLN A 98 0.39 32.71 27.73
C GLN A 98 0.82 31.33 28.23
N GLU A 99 -0.09 30.58 28.84
CA GLU A 99 0.23 29.24 29.38
C GLU A 99 0.78 28.28 28.33
N TYR A 100 0.32 28.41 27.08
CA TYR A 100 0.77 27.59 25.95
C TYR A 100 2.17 27.96 25.43
N ASN A 101 2.79 29.05 25.89
CA ASN A 101 4.16 29.41 25.49
C ASN A 101 5.24 28.59 26.21
N ARG A 102 4.88 27.66 27.10
CA ARG A 102 5.81 26.78 27.81
C ARG A 102 6.38 25.71 26.87
N PRO A 103 7.69 25.38 26.93
CA PRO A 103 8.30 24.38 26.05
C PRO A 103 7.63 23.00 26.14
N ALA A 104 7.10 22.64 27.32
CA ALA A 104 6.34 21.41 27.53
C ALA A 104 5.10 21.30 26.62
N VAL A 105 4.43 22.41 26.31
CA VAL A 105 3.25 22.43 25.42
C VAL A 105 3.66 22.17 23.98
N TYR A 106 4.78 22.74 23.51
CA TYR A 106 5.32 22.44 22.18
C TYR A 106 5.72 20.98 22.05
N ALA A 107 6.36 20.42 23.08
CA ALA A 107 6.71 19.01 23.15
C ALA A 107 5.44 18.13 23.12
N MET A 108 4.42 18.46 23.91
CA MET A 108 3.14 17.74 23.95
C MET A 108 2.41 17.77 22.60
N LEU A 109 2.49 18.88 21.85
CA LEU A 109 1.85 19.02 20.53
C LEU A 109 2.60 18.25 19.43
N THR A 110 3.92 18.11 19.53
CA THR A 110 4.75 17.54 18.46
C THR A 110 5.13 16.08 18.69
N LEU A 111 5.48 15.69 19.91
CA LEU A 111 5.96 14.33 20.19
C LEU A 111 4.96 13.24 19.80
N PRO A 112 3.63 13.37 20.01
CA PRO A 112 2.67 12.35 19.59
C PRO A 112 2.53 12.20 18.07
N SER A 113 2.82 13.26 17.31
CA SER A 113 2.70 13.25 15.83
C SER A 113 3.68 12.29 15.16
N ILE A 114 4.86 12.08 15.77
CA ILE A 114 5.90 11.19 15.25
C ILE A 114 5.44 9.72 15.25
N PRO A 115 5.12 9.10 16.41
CA PRO A 115 4.65 7.72 16.45
C PRO A 115 3.31 7.56 15.73
N TYR A 116 2.43 8.57 15.74
CA TYR A 116 1.20 8.56 14.95
C TYR A 116 1.52 8.46 13.45
N ALA A 117 2.46 9.24 12.93
CA ALA A 117 2.82 9.21 11.52
C ALA A 117 3.41 7.85 11.11
N PHE A 118 4.27 7.26 11.96
CA PHE A 118 4.81 5.92 11.76
C PHE A 118 3.74 4.84 11.84
N MET A 119 2.85 4.90 12.83
CA MET A 119 1.72 3.98 12.99
C MET A 119 0.80 4.04 11.78
N LEU A 120 0.42 5.24 11.33
CA LEU A 120 -0.42 5.43 10.16
C LEU A 120 0.27 4.89 8.89
N ALA A 121 1.55 5.20 8.68
CA ALA A 121 2.31 4.67 7.54
C ALA A 121 2.42 3.13 7.59
N PHE A 122 2.63 2.56 8.78
CA PHE A 122 2.66 1.11 8.99
C PHE A 122 1.29 0.47 8.71
N LEU A 123 0.19 1.04 9.22
CA LEU A 123 -1.16 0.56 8.96
C LEU A 123 -1.48 0.62 7.46
N LEU A 124 -1.18 1.73 6.79
CA LEU A 124 -1.38 1.86 5.34
C LEU A 124 -0.56 0.81 4.58
N ARG A 125 0.71 0.61 4.94
CA ARG A 125 1.59 -0.42 4.36
C ARG A 125 1.09 -1.84 4.63
N ALA A 126 0.58 -2.10 5.82
CA ALA A 126 0.14 -3.43 6.23
C ALA A 126 -1.16 -3.84 5.52
N THR A 127 -2.02 -2.89 5.14
CA THR A 127 -3.42 -3.19 4.84
C THR A 127 -3.79 -3.18 3.37
N VAL A 128 -3.20 -2.37 2.49
CA VAL A 128 -3.86 -2.06 1.20
C VAL A 128 -3.25 -2.78 -0.01
N LEU A 129 -1.95 -2.60 -0.30
CA LEU A 129 -1.35 -3.02 -1.56
C LEU A 129 0.07 -3.57 -1.37
N GLU A 130 0.39 -4.67 -2.05
CA GLU A 130 1.74 -5.24 -2.11
C GLU A 130 2.18 -5.53 -3.54
N ALA A 131 3.42 -5.19 -3.86
CA ALA A 131 4.01 -5.36 -5.18
C ALA A 131 4.87 -6.63 -5.26
N PHE A 132 4.70 -7.41 -6.32
CA PHE A 132 5.48 -8.62 -6.58
C PHE A 132 6.11 -8.59 -7.97
N VAL A 133 7.30 -9.20 -8.10
CA VAL A 133 7.95 -9.43 -9.39
C VAL A 133 7.68 -10.87 -9.83
N ILE A 134 7.32 -11.07 -11.09
CA ILE A 134 7.05 -12.39 -11.68
C ILE A 134 8.35 -13.01 -12.19
N PRO A 135 8.81 -14.14 -11.63
CA PRO A 135 10.07 -14.77 -12.05
C PRO A 135 9.87 -15.90 -13.07
N THR A 136 8.67 -16.46 -13.21
CA THR A 136 8.40 -17.65 -14.03
C THR A 136 7.33 -17.43 -15.09
N SER A 137 7.26 -18.32 -16.07
CA SER A 137 6.30 -18.30 -17.19
C SER A 137 5.03 -19.12 -16.94
N SER A 138 4.79 -19.56 -15.70
CA SER A 138 3.63 -20.43 -15.37
C SER A 138 2.27 -19.75 -15.54
N MET A 139 2.25 -18.42 -15.60
CA MET A 139 1.07 -17.59 -15.84
C MET A 139 1.03 -16.98 -17.25
N ALA A 140 1.91 -17.42 -18.17
CA ALA A 140 1.87 -16.92 -19.54
C ALA A 140 0.58 -17.38 -20.26
N PRO A 141 -0.01 -16.55 -21.14
CA PRO A 141 0.46 -15.24 -21.59
C PRO A 141 0.08 -14.06 -20.68
N THR A 142 -0.76 -14.29 -19.66
CA THR A 142 -1.30 -13.26 -18.77
C THR A 142 -0.18 -12.52 -18.04
N LEU A 143 0.71 -13.25 -17.37
CA LEU A 143 1.89 -12.73 -16.69
C LEU A 143 3.14 -13.46 -17.17
N ILE A 144 4.20 -12.70 -17.46
CA ILE A 144 5.46 -13.23 -17.98
C ILE A 144 6.64 -12.81 -17.09
N PRO A 145 7.79 -13.50 -17.17
CA PRO A 145 8.97 -13.14 -16.42
C PRO A 145 9.36 -11.67 -16.63
N GLY A 146 9.61 -10.96 -15.52
CA GLY A 146 9.96 -9.54 -15.50
C GLY A 146 8.79 -8.58 -15.28
N ASP A 147 7.55 -9.06 -15.32
CA ASP A 147 6.37 -8.28 -14.94
C ASP A 147 6.39 -7.92 -13.45
N ARG A 148 5.86 -6.75 -13.11
CA ARG A 148 5.56 -6.38 -11.72
C ARG A 148 4.07 -6.14 -11.55
N ILE A 149 3.51 -6.86 -10.59
CA ILE A 149 2.09 -6.88 -10.33
C ILE A 149 1.78 -6.26 -8.97
N LEU A 150 0.58 -5.71 -8.86
CA LEU A 150 0.04 -5.16 -7.64
C LEU A 150 -1.07 -6.07 -7.13
N THR A 151 -1.00 -6.38 -5.84
CA THR A 151 -1.96 -7.23 -5.15
C THR A 151 -2.72 -6.43 -4.10
N ASN A 152 -4.02 -6.69 -3.99
CA ASN A 152 -4.88 -6.13 -2.97
C ASN A 152 -5.06 -7.14 -1.84
N LYS A 153 -4.67 -6.75 -0.63
CA LYS A 153 -4.78 -7.58 0.60
C LYS A 153 -6.14 -7.45 1.27
N LEU A 154 -6.77 -6.27 1.22
CA LEU A 154 -8.11 -6.04 1.78
C LEU A 154 -9.15 -6.94 1.12
N GLY A 155 -8.97 -7.23 -0.16
CA GLY A 155 -9.85 -8.11 -0.92
C GLY A 155 -10.04 -9.48 -0.26
N ILE A 156 -9.08 -10.00 0.50
CA ILE A 156 -9.22 -11.32 1.13
C ILE A 156 -10.26 -11.30 2.26
N SER A 157 -10.27 -10.25 3.08
CA SER A 157 -11.17 -10.17 4.25
C SER A 157 -12.55 -9.60 3.91
N THR A 158 -12.65 -8.76 2.89
CA THR A 158 -13.89 -8.01 2.59
C THR A 158 -14.53 -8.39 1.26
N ARG A 159 -13.86 -9.15 0.40
CA ARG A 159 -14.36 -9.52 -0.94
C ARG A 159 -14.48 -11.03 -1.04
N THR A 160 -15.59 -11.49 -1.61
CA THR A 160 -15.72 -12.86 -2.08
C THR A 160 -14.69 -13.09 -3.19
N ILE A 161 -13.92 -14.16 -3.06
CA ILE A 161 -13.00 -14.61 -4.09
C ILE A 161 -13.81 -15.24 -5.23
N HIS A 162 -13.55 -14.84 -6.47
CA HIS A 162 -14.31 -15.30 -7.64
C HIS A 162 -13.49 -16.25 -8.50
N ARG A 163 -14.19 -17.10 -9.26
CA ARG A 163 -13.56 -17.89 -10.32
C ARG A 163 -12.92 -16.92 -11.33
N GLY A 164 -11.70 -17.22 -11.73
CA GLY A 164 -10.91 -16.38 -12.63
C GLY A 164 -10.01 -15.38 -11.91
N ASP A 165 -10.17 -15.11 -10.62
CA ASP A 165 -9.25 -14.22 -9.91
C ASP A 165 -7.82 -14.77 -9.94
N VAL A 166 -6.85 -13.91 -10.24
CA VAL A 166 -5.43 -14.24 -10.11
C VAL A 166 -5.00 -13.89 -8.70
N ILE A 167 -4.38 -14.83 -7.99
CA ILE A 167 -4.00 -14.65 -6.58
C ILE A 167 -2.51 -14.92 -6.37
N VAL A 168 -1.97 -14.26 -5.35
CA VAL A 168 -0.66 -14.56 -4.77
C VAL A 168 -0.87 -15.29 -3.46
N PHE A 169 -0.16 -16.40 -3.24
CA PHE A 169 -0.30 -17.24 -2.05
C PHE A 169 1.03 -17.87 -1.66
N ARG A 170 1.13 -18.36 -0.42
CA ARG A 170 2.28 -19.14 0.04
C ARG A 170 2.17 -20.58 -0.48
N ASN A 171 3.25 -21.10 -1.06
CA ASN A 171 3.27 -22.49 -1.53
C ASN A 171 3.00 -23.46 -0.34
N PRO A 172 1.98 -24.32 -0.41
CA PRO A 172 1.65 -25.28 0.65
C PRO A 172 2.81 -26.23 1.01
N GLU A 173 3.65 -26.60 0.04
CA GLU A 173 4.78 -27.50 0.24
C GLU A 173 6.02 -26.79 0.82
N ASN A 174 6.19 -25.50 0.51
CA ASN A 174 7.29 -24.68 1.02
C ASN A 174 6.84 -23.23 1.22
N ARG A 175 6.42 -22.90 2.46
CA ARG A 175 5.89 -21.58 2.84
C ARG A 175 6.89 -20.42 2.68
N ARG A 176 8.17 -20.68 2.40
CA ARG A 176 9.17 -19.65 2.08
C ARG A 176 9.03 -19.14 0.63
N GLN A 177 8.29 -19.85 -0.21
CA GLN A 177 8.04 -19.47 -1.60
C GLN A 177 6.62 -18.96 -1.79
N THR A 178 6.48 -17.93 -2.62
CA THR A 178 5.19 -17.35 -3.03
C THR A 178 4.90 -17.68 -4.48
N PHE A 179 3.69 -18.17 -4.75
CA PHE A 179 3.21 -18.50 -6.09
C PHE A 179 2.11 -17.55 -6.53
N VAL A 180 1.96 -17.43 -7.86
CA VAL A 180 0.88 -16.69 -8.51
C VAL A 180 0.14 -17.67 -9.40
N LYS A 181 -1.17 -17.84 -9.17
CA LYS A 181 -2.04 -18.75 -9.94
C LYS A 181 -3.44 -18.15 -10.08
N ARG A 182 -4.20 -18.66 -11.04
CA ARG A 182 -5.61 -18.33 -11.26
C ARG A 182 -6.51 -19.29 -10.51
N ILE A 183 -7.58 -18.76 -9.94
CA ILE A 183 -8.62 -19.56 -9.31
C ILE A 183 -9.50 -20.18 -10.37
N VAL A 184 -9.50 -21.51 -10.35
CA VAL A 184 -10.22 -22.35 -11.30
C VAL A 184 -11.40 -23.02 -10.66
N GLY A 185 -11.33 -23.39 -9.37
CA GLY A 185 -12.42 -23.99 -8.58
C GLY A 185 -12.65 -23.25 -7.28
N LEU A 186 -13.92 -22.99 -6.96
CA LEU A 186 -14.41 -22.40 -5.72
C LEU A 186 -14.89 -23.51 -4.76
N PRO A 187 -15.08 -23.21 -3.46
CA PRO A 187 -15.67 -24.16 -2.52
C PRO A 187 -16.95 -24.80 -3.06
N SER A 188 -17.08 -26.11 -2.93
CA SER A 188 -18.19 -26.94 -3.42
C SER A 188 -18.22 -27.22 -4.93
N ASP A 189 -17.33 -26.66 -5.73
CA ASP A 189 -17.20 -27.07 -7.13
C ASP A 189 -16.66 -28.51 -7.22
N THR A 190 -17.10 -29.26 -8.24
CA THR A 190 -16.42 -30.50 -8.64
C THR A 190 -15.40 -30.21 -9.73
N VAL A 191 -14.15 -30.62 -9.52
CA VAL A 191 -13.05 -30.46 -10.47
C VAL A 191 -12.58 -31.83 -10.96
N GLU A 192 -12.32 -31.92 -12.25
CA GLU A 192 -11.81 -33.14 -12.89
C GLU A 192 -10.82 -32.73 -13.98
N VAL A 193 -9.68 -33.42 -14.04
CA VAL A 193 -8.67 -33.22 -15.10
C VAL A 193 -8.49 -34.55 -15.80
N THR A 194 -9.09 -34.66 -16.98
CA THR A 194 -8.93 -35.81 -17.87
C THR A 194 -7.64 -35.66 -18.68
N GLU A 195 -7.38 -36.54 -19.65
CA GLU A 195 -6.16 -36.47 -20.46
C GLU A 195 -5.99 -35.13 -21.20
N ARG A 196 -7.11 -34.47 -21.55
CA ARG A 196 -7.08 -33.28 -22.39
C ARG A 196 -7.99 -32.17 -21.92
N GLU A 197 -8.85 -32.39 -20.93
CA GLU A 197 -9.87 -31.41 -20.56
C GLU A 197 -9.89 -31.17 -19.06
N LEU A 198 -10.02 -29.89 -18.70
CA LEU A 198 -10.40 -29.47 -17.36
C LEU A 198 -11.91 -29.31 -17.32
N LEU A 199 -12.57 -30.11 -16.48
CA LEU A 199 -13.99 -30.01 -16.24
C LEU A 199 -14.25 -29.40 -14.86
N ILE A 200 -15.15 -28.43 -14.82
CA ILE A 200 -15.66 -27.85 -13.57
C ILE A 200 -17.17 -28.01 -13.56
N ASN A 201 -17.70 -28.67 -12.54
CA ASN A 201 -19.12 -29.01 -12.42
C ASN A 201 -19.66 -29.81 -13.62
N GLY A 202 -18.79 -30.59 -14.28
CA GLY A 202 -19.11 -31.37 -15.48
C GLY A 202 -19.03 -30.58 -16.80
N GLU A 203 -18.77 -29.28 -16.76
CA GLU A 203 -18.59 -28.45 -17.97
C GLU A 203 -17.11 -28.31 -18.34
N VAL A 204 -16.79 -28.46 -19.62
CA VAL A 204 -15.44 -28.26 -20.14
C VAL A 204 -15.08 -26.78 -20.10
N GLN A 205 -14.13 -26.42 -19.23
CA GLN A 205 -13.63 -25.05 -19.10
C GLN A 205 -12.41 -24.78 -19.98
N HIS A 206 -11.60 -25.81 -20.24
CA HIS A 206 -10.39 -25.66 -21.04
C HIS A 206 -9.94 -26.98 -21.64
N ARG A 207 -9.47 -26.95 -22.89
CA ARG A 207 -8.76 -28.05 -23.53
C ARG A 207 -7.26 -27.79 -23.49
N LEU A 208 -6.50 -28.76 -22.97
CA LEU A 208 -5.05 -28.75 -22.99
C LEU A 208 -4.56 -28.80 -24.46
N SER A 209 -3.42 -28.15 -24.72
CA SER A 209 -2.84 -28.04 -26.06
C SER A 209 -2.53 -29.41 -26.67
N GLU A 210 -2.79 -29.60 -27.96
CA GLU A 210 -2.40 -30.82 -28.69
C GLU A 210 -0.88 -31.05 -28.72
N ASN A 211 -0.09 -29.97 -28.54
CA ASN A 211 1.36 -29.98 -28.55
C ASN A 211 1.99 -29.98 -27.13
N ALA A 212 1.22 -30.32 -26.10
CA ALA A 212 1.72 -30.38 -24.73
C ALA A 212 2.90 -31.38 -24.64
N ALA A 213 3.96 -30.98 -23.91
CA ALA A 213 5.16 -31.77 -23.72
C ALA A 213 4.84 -33.20 -23.20
N PRO A 214 5.69 -34.22 -23.48
CA PRO A 214 5.43 -35.62 -23.12
C PRO A 214 5.20 -35.88 -21.61
N ASN A 215 5.53 -34.93 -20.75
CA ASN A 215 5.12 -34.92 -19.35
C ASN A 215 3.70 -34.37 -19.23
N GLN A 216 2.71 -35.25 -19.49
CA GLN A 216 1.31 -34.91 -19.27
C GLN A 216 1.10 -34.44 -17.82
N PRO A 217 0.34 -33.35 -17.60
CA PRO A 217 -0.05 -32.98 -16.25
C PRO A 217 -0.78 -34.15 -15.58
N PRO A 218 -0.60 -34.35 -14.27
CA PRO A 218 -1.19 -35.48 -13.57
C PRO A 218 -2.71 -35.46 -13.74
N LYS A 219 -3.29 -36.61 -14.14
CA LYS A 219 -4.73 -36.79 -14.21
C LYS A 219 -5.30 -36.59 -12.81
N LEU A 220 -6.41 -35.87 -12.72
CA LEU A 220 -7.13 -35.66 -11.47
C LEU A 220 -8.50 -36.30 -11.60
N SER A 221 -8.75 -37.33 -10.78
CA SER A 221 -10.09 -37.89 -10.63
C SER A 221 -11.06 -36.81 -10.14
N LYS A 222 -12.35 -36.97 -10.45
CA LYS A 222 -13.40 -36.05 -10.00
C LYS A 222 -13.36 -35.89 -8.48
N GLN A 223 -13.10 -34.67 -8.02
CA GLN A 223 -13.03 -34.31 -6.61
C GLN A 223 -13.85 -33.05 -6.33
N THR A 224 -14.41 -32.93 -5.14
CA THR A 224 -15.13 -31.72 -4.71
C THR A 224 -14.18 -30.83 -3.93
N VAL A 225 -14.13 -29.54 -4.28
CA VAL A 225 -13.32 -28.55 -3.58
C VAL A 225 -13.88 -28.37 -2.16
N PRO A 226 -13.07 -28.60 -1.10
CA PRO A 226 -13.53 -28.47 0.28
C PRO A 226 -13.96 -27.04 0.63
N ALA A 227 -14.79 -26.92 1.67
CA ALA A 227 -15.13 -25.62 2.24
C ALA A 227 -13.86 -24.83 2.64
N GLY A 228 -13.85 -23.52 2.37
CA GLY A 228 -12.71 -22.65 2.67
C GLY A 228 -11.43 -22.93 1.86
N SER A 229 -11.53 -23.73 0.79
CA SER A 229 -10.42 -24.08 -0.08
C SER A 229 -10.72 -23.75 -1.55
N TYR A 230 -9.67 -23.69 -2.36
CA TYR A 230 -9.74 -23.32 -3.77
C TYR A 230 -8.90 -24.27 -4.61
N PHE A 231 -9.32 -24.50 -5.85
CA PHE A 231 -8.50 -25.17 -6.86
C PHE A 231 -7.87 -24.13 -7.78
N VAL A 232 -6.55 -24.11 -7.89
CA VAL A 232 -5.81 -23.06 -8.60
C VAL A 232 -4.92 -23.65 -9.70
N MET A 233 -4.81 -22.95 -10.82
CA MET A 233 -3.97 -23.37 -11.94
C MET A 233 -3.20 -22.19 -12.54
N GLY A 234 -2.06 -22.48 -13.13
CA GLY A 234 -1.37 -21.51 -13.99
C GLY A 234 -2.08 -21.36 -15.33
N ASP A 235 -1.99 -20.18 -15.94
CA ASP A 235 -2.51 -19.98 -17.29
C ASP A 235 -1.70 -20.75 -18.34
N ASN A 236 -0.40 -20.95 -18.07
CA ASN A 236 0.45 -21.84 -18.85
C ASN A 236 0.31 -23.27 -18.31
N ARG A 237 -0.73 -23.97 -18.80
CA ARG A 237 -1.16 -25.27 -18.28
C ARG A 237 -0.10 -26.36 -18.39
N ASP A 238 0.80 -26.26 -19.37
CA ASP A 238 1.82 -27.27 -19.64
C ASP A 238 3.08 -27.08 -18.76
N LEU A 239 3.31 -25.87 -18.25
CA LEU A 239 4.53 -25.50 -17.49
C LEU A 239 4.20 -24.96 -16.09
N SER A 240 3.06 -25.34 -15.54
CA SER A 240 2.60 -24.85 -14.25
C SER A 240 2.57 -25.96 -13.20
N HIS A 241 3.36 -25.78 -12.15
CA HIS A 241 3.19 -26.47 -10.88
C HIS A 241 2.05 -25.81 -10.09
N ASP A 242 0.93 -26.51 -9.93
CA ASP A 242 -0.32 -25.97 -9.37
C ASP A 242 -1.16 -27.02 -8.63
N SER A 243 -2.47 -26.79 -8.42
CA SER A 243 -3.32 -27.69 -7.64
C SER A 243 -3.42 -29.12 -8.19
N ARG A 244 -3.05 -29.34 -9.46
CA ARG A 244 -2.88 -30.70 -10.01
C ARG A 244 -1.76 -31.47 -9.32
N ASN A 245 -0.75 -30.76 -8.79
CA ASN A 245 0.42 -31.33 -8.13
C ASN A 245 0.24 -31.34 -6.60
N PHE A 246 -0.11 -30.20 -6.01
CA PHE A 246 -0.14 -30.02 -4.55
C PHE A 246 -1.55 -30.06 -3.92
N GLY A 247 -2.60 -30.25 -4.72
CA GLY A 247 -3.98 -30.30 -4.23
C GLY A 247 -4.61 -28.92 -3.97
N PHE A 248 -5.59 -28.88 -3.07
CA PHE A 248 -6.38 -27.68 -2.80
C PHE A 248 -5.63 -26.64 -1.96
N LEU A 249 -5.88 -25.37 -2.24
CA LEU A 249 -5.31 -24.23 -1.53
C LEU A 249 -6.29 -23.71 -0.48
N SER A 250 -5.89 -23.70 0.79
CA SER A 250 -6.70 -23.09 1.87
C SER A 250 -6.74 -21.57 1.75
N HIS A 251 -7.88 -20.96 2.07
CA HIS A 251 -8.07 -19.51 2.10
C HIS A 251 -6.98 -18.77 2.90
N GLY A 252 -6.51 -19.35 4.02
CA GLY A 252 -5.50 -18.73 4.88
C GLY A 252 -4.10 -18.61 4.27
N GLU A 253 -3.82 -19.31 3.16
CA GLU A 253 -2.53 -19.22 2.46
C GLU A 253 -2.51 -18.09 1.42
N ILE A 254 -3.67 -17.50 1.10
CA ILE A 254 -3.81 -16.44 0.11
C ILE A 254 -3.28 -15.12 0.71
N LEU A 255 -2.33 -14.50 0.01
CA LEU A 255 -1.69 -13.24 0.39
C LEU A 255 -2.35 -12.02 -0.24
N GLY A 256 -2.95 -12.16 -1.43
CA GLY A 256 -3.74 -11.11 -2.06
C GLY A 256 -4.27 -11.48 -3.44
N VAL A 257 -5.25 -10.71 -3.91
CA VAL A 257 -5.75 -10.81 -5.28
C VAL A 257 -4.97 -9.84 -6.16
N VAL A 258 -4.43 -10.32 -7.28
CA VAL A 258 -3.73 -9.50 -8.27
C VAL A 258 -4.74 -8.60 -8.97
N THR A 259 -4.52 -7.29 -8.89
CA THR A 259 -5.43 -6.30 -9.48
C THR A 259 -4.86 -5.63 -10.72
N TYR A 260 -3.55 -5.42 -10.77
CA TYR A 260 -2.94 -4.58 -11.80
C TYR A 260 -1.54 -5.05 -12.19
N LEU A 261 -1.25 -5.03 -13.49
CA LEU A 261 0.10 -5.12 -14.05
C LEU A 261 0.61 -3.69 -14.25
N TYR A 262 1.39 -3.19 -13.28
CA TYR A 262 1.82 -1.79 -13.27
C TYR A 262 3.17 -1.57 -13.95
N TRP A 263 3.96 -2.63 -14.12
CA TRP A 263 5.21 -2.60 -14.87
C TRP A 263 5.31 -3.85 -15.75
N PRO A 264 4.92 -3.77 -17.02
CA PRO A 264 5.07 -4.88 -17.94
C PRO A 264 6.53 -5.00 -18.40
N GLY A 265 7.15 -6.16 -18.18
CA GLY A 265 8.59 -6.36 -18.43
C GLY A 265 9.00 -6.32 -19.91
N LYS A 266 8.04 -6.46 -20.83
CA LYS A 266 8.30 -6.48 -22.29
C LYS A 266 7.63 -5.36 -23.08
N SER A 267 6.35 -5.08 -22.83
CA SER A 267 5.58 -4.11 -23.63
C SER A 267 4.57 -3.36 -22.77
N TRP A 268 4.59 -2.03 -22.86
CA TRP A 268 3.65 -1.15 -22.17
C TRP A 268 2.18 -1.36 -22.58
N SER A 269 1.92 -1.99 -23.73
CA SER A 269 0.54 -2.35 -24.14
C SER A 269 -0.16 -3.33 -23.18
N ARG A 270 0.60 -4.01 -22.31
CA ARG A 270 0.08 -4.95 -21.30
C ARG A 270 -0.23 -4.28 -19.96
N PHE A 271 0.11 -2.99 -19.81
CA PHE A 271 -0.23 -2.24 -18.60
C PHE A 271 -1.74 -2.18 -18.43
N GLY A 272 -2.24 -2.53 -17.24
CA GLY A 272 -3.67 -2.54 -17.00
C GLY A 272 -4.11 -3.46 -15.88
N ALA A 273 -5.44 -3.57 -15.73
CA ALA A 273 -6.03 -4.53 -14.82
C ALA A 273 -5.74 -5.96 -15.30
N VAL A 274 -5.35 -6.82 -14.37
CA VAL A 274 -5.18 -8.25 -14.64
C VAL A 274 -6.55 -8.90 -14.56
N LYS A 275 -6.97 -9.56 -15.63
CA LYS A 275 -8.22 -10.33 -15.71
C LYS A 275 -7.93 -11.80 -15.84
#